data_AF-A0A2E7W6M7-F1
#
_entry.id   AF-A0A2E7W6M7-F1
#
_cell.length_a   1.000
_cell.length_b   1.000
_cell.length_c   1.000
_cell.angle_alpha   90.00
_cell.angle_beta   90.00
_cell.angle_gamma   90.00
#
_symmetry.space_group_name_H-M   'P 1'
#
loop_
_entity.id
_entity.type
_entity.pdbx_description
1 polymer ?
#
loop_
_entity_poly.entity_id
_entity_poly.type
_entity_poly.pdbx_seq_one_letter_code
_entity_poly.pdbx_strand_id
1 'polypeptide(L)'
;MARKQNGWGNSKSLVFKDFGRIDKGKNPGAPGNYPSNRRYGTSVQRTVIEKYNLDSDWTKWRRGMEYAYKAAWYRLQAYDPITNTTVDQQIQSKLYQGTAYETDVVFDGYKYATKGSDSNNHYVIKRTVVSNPDIGNITSVLNDDIKYPENKKNREIWVQGNVGADARVLLQMIAERLTDGETEATLTYVLNSDAVPALYIGKSTDEGQTKIKSYIKKDKFMATDWAKENNLFDLVGKIVYVKDFFIEKGINTKAEEDFKVTDDNYSWTIDLNDDGNSEITILENNNLFPPSIYDISTLPAIYNEPNGRYTIKGQYIYDKNLYQRFYKKTFVTGELVRDSADTYSYSVMPYVVEDIREIGNEIELTSVPYTTELKLYLPITGDGYLVFTDYSFTKTTIDEYDGKYYHAQGKPGDPLWMKIDTDVDPWMDEVFTTGNPLSIATTYTCSCPNHSQSILRAPQQFEDDNTRKINRQRRYPLPTVKGKKDFDQIGLAQASGLVESWESREHKMSFKMCKHSIAAMFNEKIKVQEPNKYPTLDARKDFEEKLAIEMAEVGAEFDSSYKRGGVTALEVVFALAQGLNLDEVETAYVVLNSNF
;
A
#
# COMPACT_ATOMS: atom_id res chain seq x y z
N MET A 1 -31.96 -13.86 59.88
CA MET A 1 -32.33 -12.73 58.98
C MET A 1 -32.50 -13.28 57.57
N ALA A 2 -33.65 -13.01 56.95
CA ALA A 2 -34.08 -13.63 55.69
C ALA A 2 -33.34 -13.06 54.46
N ARG A 3 -33.06 -13.93 53.48
CA ARG A 3 -32.49 -13.61 52.16
C ARG A 3 -33.40 -12.62 51.41
N LYS A 4 -32.82 -11.50 50.94
CA LYS A 4 -33.49 -10.54 50.05
C LYS A 4 -34.03 -11.25 48.81
N GLN A 5 -35.35 -11.27 48.66
CA GLN A 5 -36.04 -11.60 47.41
C GLN A 5 -35.70 -10.55 46.36
N ASN A 6 -35.28 -11.01 45.18
CA ASN A 6 -35.10 -10.18 43.99
C ASN A 6 -36.46 -9.61 43.57
N GLY A 7 -36.58 -8.29 43.70
CA GLY A 7 -37.69 -7.53 43.16
C GLY A 7 -37.83 -7.75 41.65
N TRP A 8 -39.08 -7.88 41.23
CA TRP A 8 -39.49 -8.06 39.85
C TRP A 8 -38.87 -6.98 38.96
N GLY A 9 -38.32 -7.41 37.81
CA GLY A 9 -37.63 -6.56 36.86
C GLY A 9 -38.49 -5.42 36.32
N ASN A 10 -37.79 -4.42 35.76
CA ASN A 10 -38.32 -3.22 35.14
C ASN A 10 -39.59 -3.48 34.30
N SER A 11 -40.66 -2.71 34.54
CA SER A 11 -41.97 -2.81 33.86
C SER A 11 -41.90 -2.56 32.34
N LYS A 12 -40.75 -2.13 31.82
CA LYS A 12 -40.47 -2.08 30.37
C LYS A 12 -40.16 -3.44 29.73
N SER A 13 -40.03 -4.51 30.51
CA SER A 13 -39.77 -5.88 30.00
C SER A 13 -41.01 -6.65 29.56
N LEU A 14 -42.22 -6.11 29.82
CA LEU A 14 -43.51 -6.71 29.45
C LEU A 14 -44.24 -5.95 28.32
N VAL A 15 -43.58 -4.98 27.67
CA VAL A 15 -44.14 -4.29 26.50
C VAL A 15 -43.86 -5.14 25.27
N PHE A 16 -44.92 -5.72 24.70
CA PHE A 16 -44.90 -6.29 23.35
C PHE A 16 -44.30 -5.26 22.39
N LYS A 17 -43.23 -5.63 21.67
CA LYS A 17 -42.73 -4.82 20.56
C LYS A 17 -43.87 -4.67 19.56
N ASP A 18 -44.25 -3.44 19.24
CA ASP A 18 -45.16 -3.14 18.14
C ASP A 18 -44.72 -3.92 16.90
N PHE A 19 -45.64 -4.75 16.39
CA PHE A 19 -45.50 -5.29 15.05
C PHE A 19 -45.47 -4.08 14.11
N GLY A 20 -44.36 -3.92 13.39
CA GLY A 20 -44.22 -2.84 12.42
C GLY A 20 -45.43 -2.74 11.51
N ARG A 21 -45.75 -1.51 11.11
CA ARG A 21 -46.77 -1.12 10.13
C ARG A 21 -47.10 -2.22 9.10
N ILE A 22 -48.26 -2.87 9.27
CA ILE A 22 -48.78 -3.95 8.41
C ILE A 22 -49.28 -3.39 7.06
N ASP A 23 -49.50 -2.07 6.99
CA ASP A 23 -49.89 -1.30 5.81
C ASP A 23 -48.75 -1.09 4.80
N LYS A 24 -47.49 -1.37 5.18
CA LYS A 24 -46.36 -1.38 4.26
C LYS A 24 -45.94 -2.81 4.01
N GLY A 25 -46.22 -3.30 2.79
CA GLY A 25 -45.59 -4.53 2.29
C GLY A 25 -44.07 -4.44 2.49
N LYS A 26 -43.43 -5.56 2.86
CA LYS A 26 -41.96 -5.62 2.93
C LYS A 26 -41.44 -5.11 1.59
N ASN A 27 -40.63 -4.04 1.61
CA ASN A 27 -39.89 -3.61 0.42
C ASN A 27 -39.27 -4.86 -0.21
N PRO A 28 -39.33 -5.03 -1.54
CA PRO A 28 -38.69 -6.15 -2.20
C PRO A 28 -37.29 -6.30 -1.63
N GLY A 29 -37.04 -7.42 -0.97
CA GLY A 29 -35.72 -7.71 -0.45
C GLY A 29 -34.78 -7.69 -1.64
N ALA A 30 -33.64 -7.02 -1.51
CA ALA A 30 -32.57 -7.14 -2.47
C ALA A 30 -32.31 -8.64 -2.73
N PRO A 31 -32.20 -9.10 -3.99
CA PRO A 31 -32.33 -10.51 -4.36
C PRO A 31 -31.23 -11.41 -3.76
N GLY A 32 -30.13 -10.83 -3.27
CA GLY A 32 -29.11 -11.54 -2.50
C GLY A 32 -29.59 -12.08 -1.14
N ASN A 33 -28.78 -12.94 -0.55
CA ASN A 33 -28.96 -13.39 0.82
C ASN A 33 -28.38 -12.35 1.78
N TYR A 34 -29.26 -11.60 2.44
CA TYR A 34 -28.93 -10.61 3.45
C TYR A 34 -29.40 -11.13 4.83
N PRO A 35 -28.51 -11.70 5.65
CA PRO A 35 -28.90 -12.22 6.96
C PRO A 35 -29.52 -11.11 7.81
N SER A 36 -30.66 -11.41 8.42
CA SER A 36 -31.43 -10.49 9.27
C SER A 36 -30.69 -10.09 10.55
N ASN A 37 -29.70 -10.90 10.97
CA ASN A 37 -28.84 -10.65 12.11
C ASN A 37 -27.38 -10.69 11.68
N ARG A 38 -26.73 -9.51 11.59
CA ARG A 38 -25.33 -9.38 11.17
C ARG A 38 -24.40 -9.55 12.37
N ARG A 39 -24.16 -10.80 12.78
CA ARG A 39 -23.15 -11.15 13.80
C ARG A 39 -21.78 -11.36 13.15
N TYR A 40 -20.73 -11.40 13.96
CA TYR A 40 -19.39 -11.77 13.52
C TYR A 40 -19.43 -13.11 12.75
N GLY A 41 -18.80 -13.17 11.58
CA GLY A 41 -18.83 -14.33 10.67
C GLY A 41 -20.05 -14.43 9.73
N THR A 42 -21.01 -13.51 9.79
CA THR A 42 -22.13 -13.51 8.83
C THR A 42 -21.70 -12.94 7.47
N SER A 43 -21.95 -13.70 6.40
CA SER A 43 -21.63 -13.28 5.03
C SER A 43 -22.89 -12.78 4.32
N VAL A 44 -22.74 -11.68 3.58
CA VAL A 44 -23.75 -11.22 2.61
C VAL A 44 -23.41 -11.86 1.28
N GLN A 45 -24.36 -12.59 0.70
CA GLN A 45 -24.21 -13.16 -0.64
C GLN A 45 -25.07 -12.37 -1.61
N ARG A 46 -24.45 -11.45 -2.34
CA ARG A 46 -25.11 -10.72 -3.42
C ARG A 46 -25.26 -11.63 -4.62
N THR A 47 -26.31 -11.43 -5.40
CA THR A 47 -26.42 -12.00 -6.75
C THR A 47 -25.31 -11.48 -7.65
N VAL A 48 -25.03 -12.18 -8.75
CA VAL A 48 -24.04 -11.77 -9.76
C VAL A 48 -24.35 -10.36 -10.29
N ILE A 49 -25.61 -10.06 -10.56
CA ILE A 49 -26.04 -8.75 -11.09
C ILE A 49 -25.88 -7.65 -10.04
N GLU A 50 -26.22 -7.89 -8.77
CA GLU A 50 -26.01 -6.91 -7.71
C GLU A 50 -24.51 -6.63 -7.48
N LYS A 51 -23.68 -7.67 -7.54
CA LYS A 51 -22.22 -7.50 -7.45
C LYS A 51 -21.69 -6.71 -8.65
N TYR A 52 -22.10 -7.07 -9.86
CA TYR A 52 -21.75 -6.35 -11.09
C TYR A 52 -22.12 -4.86 -11.03
N ASN A 53 -23.34 -4.55 -10.57
CA ASN A 53 -23.79 -3.15 -10.44
C ASN A 53 -23.03 -2.38 -9.35
N LEU A 54 -22.66 -3.04 -8.24
CA LEU A 54 -21.94 -2.43 -7.12
C LEU A 54 -20.47 -2.17 -7.43
N ASP A 55 -19.82 -3.10 -8.13
CA ASP A 55 -18.40 -3.04 -8.48
C ASP A 55 -18.14 -2.29 -9.81
N SER A 56 -19.21 -1.86 -10.50
CA SER A 56 -19.15 -1.20 -11.81
C SER A 56 -18.26 0.04 -11.83
N ASP A 57 -17.33 0.07 -12.79
CA ASP A 57 -16.45 1.22 -13.01
C ASP A 57 -17.21 2.45 -13.50
N TRP A 58 -18.31 2.27 -14.25
CA TRP A 58 -19.20 3.38 -14.61
C TRP A 58 -19.76 4.10 -13.38
N THR A 59 -20.20 3.35 -12.36
CA THR A 59 -20.69 3.92 -11.09
C THR A 59 -19.57 4.72 -10.39
N LYS A 60 -18.34 4.20 -10.39
CA LYS A 60 -17.18 4.89 -9.79
C LYS A 60 -16.85 6.18 -10.55
N TRP A 61 -16.78 6.09 -11.88
CA TRP A 61 -16.53 7.20 -12.79
C TRP A 61 -17.57 8.31 -12.65
N ARG A 62 -18.86 7.96 -12.72
CA ARG A 62 -19.97 8.90 -12.64
C ARG A 62 -19.99 9.65 -11.31
N ARG A 63 -19.71 8.95 -10.19
CA ARG A 63 -19.51 9.60 -8.89
C ARG A 63 -18.29 10.52 -8.88
N GLY A 64 -17.14 10.05 -9.34
CA GLY A 64 -15.89 10.83 -9.31
C GLY A 64 -16.00 12.14 -10.08
N MET A 65 -16.61 12.09 -11.26
CA MET A 65 -16.90 13.28 -12.07
C MET A 65 -17.81 14.29 -11.33
N GLU A 66 -18.90 13.84 -10.70
CA GLU A 66 -19.76 14.75 -9.91
C GLU A 66 -19.02 15.35 -8.70
N TYR A 67 -18.21 14.55 -8.00
CA TYR A 67 -17.41 15.03 -6.87
C TYR A 67 -16.43 16.13 -7.29
N ALA A 68 -15.80 15.99 -8.46
CA ALA A 68 -14.92 17.01 -9.02
C ALA A 68 -15.71 18.29 -9.36
N TYR A 69 -16.82 18.18 -10.11
CA TYR A 69 -17.62 19.33 -10.57
C TYR A 69 -18.36 20.06 -9.45
N LYS A 70 -18.75 19.37 -8.38
CA LYS A 70 -19.37 19.99 -7.20
C LYS A 70 -18.36 20.61 -6.24
N ALA A 71 -17.06 20.56 -6.56
CA ALA A 71 -15.97 21.06 -5.71
C ALA A 71 -16.02 20.50 -4.28
N ALA A 72 -16.45 19.25 -4.12
CA ALA A 72 -16.61 18.60 -2.82
C ALA A 72 -15.28 18.02 -2.29
N TRP A 73 -14.22 18.83 -2.36
CA TRP A 73 -12.85 18.44 -2.06
C TRP A 73 -12.04 19.62 -1.57
N TYR A 74 -10.96 19.33 -0.85
CA TYR A 74 -9.99 20.31 -0.39
C TYR A 74 -8.60 19.84 -0.79
N ARG A 75 -7.80 20.69 -1.44
CA ARG A 75 -6.37 20.41 -1.62
C ARG A 75 -5.66 20.61 -0.30
N LEU A 76 -4.80 19.68 0.09
CA LEU A 76 -4.02 19.81 1.32
C LEU A 76 -3.07 20.99 1.17
N GLN A 77 -3.24 22.01 2.01
CA GLN A 77 -2.46 23.25 1.97
C GLN A 77 -1.87 23.56 3.35
N ALA A 78 -0.67 24.12 3.35
CA ALA A 78 -0.01 24.69 4.51
C ALA A 78 -0.14 26.22 4.46
N TYR A 79 -0.47 26.82 5.60
CA TYR A 79 -0.45 28.27 5.76
C TYR A 79 0.97 28.72 6.09
N ASP A 80 1.55 29.57 5.25
CA ASP A 80 2.82 30.24 5.56
C ASP A 80 2.55 31.56 6.29
N PRO A 81 2.86 31.65 7.59
CA PRO A 81 2.61 32.86 8.38
C PRO A 81 3.52 34.03 8.02
N ILE A 82 4.61 33.79 7.28
CA ILE A 82 5.57 34.84 6.87
C ILE A 82 5.05 35.52 5.62
N THR A 83 4.61 34.76 4.62
CA THR A 83 4.10 35.30 3.36
C THR A 83 2.59 35.59 3.39
N ASN A 84 1.87 35.13 4.42
CA ASN A 84 0.40 35.15 4.50
C ASN A 84 -0.26 34.49 3.27
N THR A 85 0.39 33.47 2.71
CA THR A 85 -0.13 32.70 1.58
C THR A 85 -0.35 31.25 1.97
N THR A 86 -1.34 30.62 1.35
CA THR A 86 -1.52 29.16 1.42
C THR A 86 -0.77 28.53 0.25
N VAL A 87 0.15 27.62 0.57
CA VAL A 87 0.88 26.83 -0.41
C VAL A 87 0.41 25.38 -0.33
N ASP A 88 0.40 24.69 -1.46
CA ASP A 88 0.06 23.27 -1.48
C ASP A 88 1.06 22.51 -0.61
N GLN A 89 0.54 21.67 0.29
CA GLN A 89 1.37 20.89 1.19
C GLN A 89 2.02 19.79 0.38
N GLN A 90 3.34 19.88 0.25
CA GLN A 90 4.17 18.89 -0.44
C GLN A 90 5.05 18.15 0.55
N ILE A 91 5.17 16.84 0.36
CA ILE A 91 6.14 16.01 1.07
C ILE A 91 7.16 15.55 0.03
N GLN A 92 8.40 16.01 0.20
CA GLN A 92 9.53 15.50 -0.57
C GLN A 92 10.03 14.22 0.08
N SER A 93 10.30 13.20 -0.73
CA SER A 93 10.76 11.90 -0.27
C SER A 93 11.59 11.22 -1.34
N LYS A 94 12.08 10.02 -1.05
CA LYS A 94 12.83 9.18 -1.98
C LYS A 94 12.27 7.76 -2.00
N LEU A 95 12.09 7.23 -3.20
CA LEU A 95 11.91 5.79 -3.38
C LEU A 95 13.27 5.10 -3.25
N TYR A 96 13.26 3.91 -2.64
CA TYR A 96 14.42 3.01 -2.55
C TYR A 96 15.63 3.63 -1.82
N GLN A 97 15.38 4.40 -0.77
CA GLN A 97 16.41 5.07 0.02
C GLN A 97 17.47 4.11 0.57
N GLY A 98 18.75 4.48 0.45
CA GLY A 98 19.90 3.66 0.85
C GLY A 98 20.44 2.77 -0.27
N THR A 99 19.81 2.77 -1.45
CA THR A 99 20.31 2.04 -2.63
C THR A 99 21.09 2.97 -3.56
N ALA A 100 21.83 2.42 -4.53
CA ALA A 100 22.54 3.21 -5.53
C ALA A 100 21.62 3.92 -6.53
N TYR A 101 20.32 3.60 -6.51
CA TYR A 101 19.31 4.01 -7.49
C TYR A 101 18.11 4.70 -6.80
N GLU A 102 18.39 5.54 -5.79
CA GLU A 102 17.37 6.36 -5.15
C GLU A 102 16.66 7.25 -6.17
N THR A 103 15.34 7.36 -6.05
CA THR A 103 14.51 8.15 -6.95
C THR A 103 13.74 9.22 -6.17
N ASP A 104 13.95 10.49 -6.49
CA ASP A 104 13.30 11.60 -5.82
C ASP A 104 11.82 11.69 -6.23
N VAL A 105 10.94 11.80 -5.22
CA VAL A 105 9.49 11.89 -5.41
C VAL A 105 8.89 13.00 -4.56
N VAL A 106 7.78 13.55 -5.05
CA VAL A 106 6.98 14.56 -4.35
C VAL A 106 5.56 14.04 -4.21
N PHE A 107 5.04 14.15 -3.00
CA PHE A 107 3.65 13.86 -2.69
C PHE A 107 2.86 15.14 -2.44
N ASP A 108 1.70 15.25 -3.06
CA ASP A 108 0.65 16.22 -2.73
C ASP A 108 -0.70 15.49 -2.63
N GLY A 109 -1.74 16.13 -2.12
CA GLY A 109 -2.98 15.40 -1.88
C GLY A 109 -4.26 16.20 -1.74
N TYR A 110 -5.35 15.44 -1.71
CA TYR A 110 -6.72 15.94 -1.64
C TYR A 110 -7.47 15.23 -0.53
N LYS A 111 -8.31 15.99 0.17
CA LYS A 111 -9.27 15.50 1.15
C LYS A 111 -10.67 15.51 0.54
N TYR A 112 -11.35 14.36 0.62
CA TYR A 112 -12.74 14.20 0.19
C TYR A 112 -13.66 13.90 1.38
N ALA A 113 -14.82 14.55 1.41
CA ALA A 113 -15.83 14.28 2.43
C ALA A 113 -16.66 13.03 2.10
N THR A 114 -17.08 12.29 3.14
CA THR A 114 -18.02 11.18 2.98
C THR A 114 -19.30 11.39 3.79
N LYS A 115 -20.43 11.02 3.18
CA LYS A 115 -21.77 11.10 3.76
C LYS A 115 -21.99 10.04 4.83
N GLY A 116 -22.59 10.43 5.96
CA GLY A 116 -23.16 9.52 6.97
C GLY A 116 -22.17 8.58 7.68
N SER A 117 -20.88 8.91 7.65
CA SER A 117 -19.83 8.26 8.43
C SER A 117 -19.22 9.33 9.31
N ASP A 118 -19.59 9.35 10.60
CA ASP A 118 -19.20 10.37 11.60
C ASP A 118 -17.68 10.48 11.87
N SER A 119 -16.82 9.94 11.00
CA SER A 119 -15.36 9.96 11.13
C SER A 119 -14.51 9.74 9.85
N ASN A 120 -15.06 9.53 8.65
CA ASN A 120 -14.24 9.07 7.50
C ASN A 120 -14.09 10.15 6.42
N ASN A 121 -13.16 11.09 6.61
CA ASN A 121 -12.59 11.74 5.43
C ASN A 121 -11.78 10.69 4.65
N HIS A 122 -11.59 10.86 3.35
CA HIS A 122 -10.65 10.02 2.62
C HIS A 122 -9.62 10.89 1.93
N TYR A 123 -8.38 10.41 1.94
CA TYR A 123 -7.26 11.13 1.36
C TYR A 123 -6.89 10.45 0.06
N VAL A 124 -6.65 11.28 -0.95
CA VAL A 124 -5.99 10.87 -2.19
C VAL A 124 -4.63 11.53 -2.19
N ILE A 125 -3.58 10.72 -2.27
CA ILE A 125 -2.21 11.18 -2.37
C ILE A 125 -1.75 10.93 -3.80
N LYS A 126 -1.24 11.99 -4.44
CA LYS A 126 -0.59 11.94 -5.74
C LYS A 126 0.90 11.84 -5.50
N ARG A 127 1.56 10.85 -6.09
CA ARG A 127 3.03 10.77 -6.15
C ARG A 127 3.50 11.15 -7.53
N THR A 128 4.29 12.22 -7.59
CA THR A 128 4.98 12.64 -8.81
C THR A 128 6.46 12.32 -8.69
N VAL A 129 7.03 11.71 -9.72
CA VAL A 129 8.47 11.39 -9.76
C VAL A 129 9.21 12.60 -10.33
N VAL A 130 10.26 13.03 -9.66
CA VAL A 130 11.03 14.24 -10.03
C VAL A 130 12.35 13.86 -10.72
N SER A 131 12.96 12.76 -10.31
CA SER A 131 14.11 12.20 -11.03
C SER A 131 13.68 11.46 -12.30
N ASN A 132 14.60 11.28 -13.24
CA ASN A 132 14.35 10.53 -14.46
C ASN A 132 15.40 9.43 -14.63
N PRO A 133 15.34 8.35 -13.83
CA PRO A 133 16.29 7.26 -13.91
C PRO A 133 16.23 6.60 -15.29
N ASP A 134 17.39 6.25 -15.85
CA ASP A 134 17.47 5.54 -17.13
C ASP A 134 17.17 4.06 -16.91
N ILE A 135 15.88 3.71 -16.91
CA ILE A 135 15.43 2.32 -16.74
C ILE A 135 15.44 1.51 -18.04
N GLY A 136 15.67 2.16 -19.18
CA GLY A 136 15.72 1.53 -20.50
C GLY A 136 14.51 1.84 -21.39
N ASN A 137 14.46 1.18 -22.54
CA ASN A 137 13.42 1.37 -23.54
C ASN A 137 12.88 0.05 -24.09
N ILE A 138 11.66 0.10 -24.60
CA ILE A 138 10.97 -1.07 -25.15
C ILE A 138 11.41 -1.30 -26.59
N THR A 139 11.77 -2.55 -26.92
CA THR A 139 12.17 -2.97 -28.28
C THR A 139 11.12 -3.84 -28.95
N SER A 140 10.34 -4.61 -28.18
CA SER A 140 9.23 -5.38 -28.73
C SER A 140 8.17 -5.68 -27.68
N VAL A 141 6.92 -5.84 -28.14
CA VAL A 141 5.77 -6.19 -27.32
C VAL A 141 5.20 -7.51 -27.81
N LEU A 142 5.03 -8.47 -26.90
CA LEU A 142 4.57 -9.83 -27.22
C LEU A 142 3.05 -9.94 -27.00
N ASN A 143 2.26 -9.26 -27.83
CA ASN A 143 0.81 -9.14 -27.70
C ASN A 143 -0.02 -9.90 -28.75
N ASP A 144 0.60 -10.78 -29.54
CA ASP A 144 -0.12 -11.68 -30.46
C ASP A 144 -0.65 -12.90 -29.69
N ASP A 145 -1.98 -13.03 -29.60
CA ASP A 145 -2.63 -14.08 -28.81
C ASP A 145 -2.52 -15.49 -29.41
N ILE A 146 -2.33 -15.59 -30.72
CA ILE A 146 -2.10 -16.85 -31.42
C ILE A 146 -0.66 -17.30 -31.19
N LYS A 147 0.28 -16.36 -31.19
CA LYS A 147 1.71 -16.65 -31.00
C LYS A 147 2.09 -16.87 -29.54
N TYR A 148 1.42 -16.19 -28.59
CA TYR A 148 1.72 -16.23 -27.16
C TYR A 148 0.52 -16.67 -26.29
N PRO A 149 -0.07 -17.86 -26.55
CA PRO A 149 -1.30 -18.29 -25.88
C PRO A 149 -1.12 -18.53 -24.37
N GLU A 150 0.07 -18.96 -23.92
CA GLU A 150 0.35 -19.13 -22.49
C GLU A 150 0.44 -17.79 -21.76
N ASN A 151 0.98 -16.74 -22.39
CA ASN A 151 1.02 -15.39 -21.82
C ASN A 151 -0.41 -14.86 -21.62
N LYS A 152 -1.28 -15.05 -22.62
CA LYS A 152 -2.71 -14.70 -22.51
C LYS A 152 -3.43 -15.47 -21.44
N LYS A 153 -3.17 -16.78 -21.33
CA LYS A 153 -3.74 -17.62 -20.26
C LYS A 153 -3.30 -17.16 -18.87
N ASN A 154 -2.07 -16.67 -18.75
CA ASN A 154 -1.51 -16.10 -17.51
C ASN A 154 -1.90 -14.63 -17.29
N ARG A 155 -2.59 -13.99 -18.25
CA ARG A 155 -3.01 -12.59 -18.24
C ARG A 155 -1.84 -11.60 -18.20
N GLU A 156 -0.84 -11.87 -19.03
CA GLU A 156 0.44 -11.18 -19.03
C GLU A 156 0.83 -10.70 -20.42
N ILE A 157 1.34 -9.47 -20.49
CA ILE A 157 1.96 -8.90 -21.67
C ILE A 157 3.45 -8.82 -21.39
N TRP A 158 4.22 -9.57 -22.18
CA TRP A 158 5.67 -9.59 -22.06
C TRP A 158 6.25 -8.57 -23.04
N VAL A 159 7.21 -7.81 -22.56
CA VAL A 159 7.83 -6.72 -23.30
C VAL A 159 9.33 -6.89 -23.22
N GLN A 160 9.99 -6.93 -24.37
CA GLN A 160 11.45 -6.96 -24.46
C GLN A 160 11.97 -5.53 -24.50
N GLY A 161 13.13 -5.28 -23.88
CA GLY A 161 13.72 -3.95 -23.87
C GLY A 161 15.23 -3.98 -23.74
N ASN A 162 15.85 -2.85 -24.05
CA ASN A 162 17.26 -2.63 -23.72
C ASN A 162 17.35 -2.13 -22.28
N VAL A 163 18.31 -2.66 -21.55
CA VAL A 163 18.58 -2.31 -20.16
C VAL A 163 19.24 -0.92 -20.10
N GLY A 164 18.61 0.03 -19.42
CA GLY A 164 19.20 1.34 -19.12
C GLY A 164 20.22 1.28 -17.99
N ALA A 165 20.97 2.37 -17.78
CA ALA A 165 22.02 2.42 -16.75
C ALA A 165 21.50 2.18 -15.32
N ASP A 166 20.26 2.58 -15.05
CA ASP A 166 19.61 2.50 -13.74
C ASP A 166 18.60 1.35 -13.66
N ALA A 167 18.55 0.45 -14.64
CA ALA A 167 17.57 -0.63 -14.74
C ALA A 167 17.49 -1.56 -13.51
N ARG A 168 18.50 -1.53 -12.64
CA ARG A 168 18.46 -2.22 -11.34
C ARG A 168 17.26 -1.80 -10.49
N VAL A 169 16.81 -0.55 -10.61
CA VAL A 169 15.62 -0.04 -9.91
C VAL A 169 14.36 -0.84 -10.25
N LEU A 170 14.26 -1.42 -11.44
CA LEU A 170 13.10 -2.22 -11.87
C LEU A 170 12.81 -3.40 -10.93
N LEU A 171 13.84 -3.93 -10.27
CA LEU A 171 13.70 -5.02 -9.29
C LEU A 171 13.01 -4.58 -8.00
N GLN A 172 12.91 -3.27 -7.74
CA GLN A 172 12.09 -2.72 -6.66
C GLN A 172 10.74 -2.16 -7.13
N MET A 173 10.49 -2.19 -8.44
CA MET A 173 9.28 -1.62 -9.06
C MET A 173 8.18 -2.66 -9.29
N ILE A 174 8.27 -3.84 -8.66
CA ILE A 174 7.17 -4.81 -8.74
C ILE A 174 5.92 -4.21 -8.09
N ALA A 175 4.78 -4.31 -8.79
CA ALA A 175 3.51 -3.63 -8.52
C ALA A 175 3.51 -2.10 -8.75
N GLU A 176 4.58 -1.54 -9.28
CA GLU A 176 4.66 -0.14 -9.69
C GLU A 176 4.14 0.06 -11.12
N ARG A 177 3.67 1.27 -11.44
CA ARG A 177 3.29 1.63 -12.81
C ARG A 177 4.45 2.22 -13.60
N LEU A 178 4.68 1.69 -14.80
CA LEU A 178 5.63 2.24 -15.76
C LEU A 178 4.88 2.88 -16.93
N THR A 179 5.46 3.93 -17.50
CA THR A 179 4.91 4.66 -18.64
C THR A 179 5.98 4.92 -19.70
N ASP A 180 5.59 4.89 -20.97
CA ASP A 180 6.40 5.37 -22.10
C ASP A 180 6.02 6.80 -22.54
N GLY A 181 5.16 7.47 -21.76
CA GLY A 181 4.59 8.79 -22.04
C GLY A 181 3.16 8.76 -22.59
N GLU A 182 2.72 7.64 -23.17
CA GLU A 182 1.33 7.45 -23.65
C GLU A 182 0.67 6.26 -22.95
N THR A 183 1.30 5.09 -23.00
CA THR A 183 0.81 3.85 -22.41
C THR A 183 1.40 3.65 -21.02
N GLU A 184 0.56 3.25 -20.07
CA GLU A 184 1.01 2.89 -18.72
C GLU A 184 0.47 1.52 -18.31
N ALA A 185 1.29 0.74 -17.61
CA ALA A 185 0.87 -0.55 -17.06
C ALA A 185 1.63 -0.91 -15.78
N THR A 186 1.07 -1.83 -15.00
CA THR A 186 1.64 -2.28 -13.74
C THR A 186 2.63 -3.43 -13.97
N LEU A 187 3.89 -3.24 -13.54
CA LEU A 187 4.94 -4.24 -13.65
C LEU A 187 4.73 -5.37 -12.65
N THR A 188 4.76 -6.63 -13.10
CA THR A 188 4.52 -7.80 -12.25
C THR A 188 5.74 -8.71 -12.08
N TYR A 189 6.59 -8.80 -13.11
CA TYR A 189 7.90 -9.47 -13.05
C TYR A 189 8.92 -8.76 -13.92
N VAL A 190 10.17 -8.83 -13.50
CA VAL A 190 11.34 -8.57 -14.35
C VAL A 190 12.01 -9.92 -14.59
N LEU A 191 12.23 -10.27 -15.84
CA LEU A 191 12.88 -11.51 -16.25
C LEU A 191 14.23 -11.19 -16.90
N ASN A 192 15.21 -12.06 -16.70
CA ASN A 192 16.49 -12.00 -17.40
C ASN A 192 16.36 -12.48 -18.86
N SER A 193 17.48 -12.52 -19.58
CA SER A 193 17.53 -12.98 -20.98
C SER A 193 17.05 -14.41 -21.20
N ASP A 194 17.11 -15.25 -20.17
CA ASP A 194 16.64 -16.64 -20.21
C ASP A 194 15.13 -16.77 -19.90
N ALA A 195 14.43 -15.64 -19.77
CA ALA A 195 13.02 -15.55 -19.36
C ALA A 195 12.75 -16.15 -17.95
N VAL A 196 13.73 -16.04 -17.06
CA VAL A 196 13.65 -16.46 -15.65
C VAL A 196 13.56 -15.21 -14.76
N PRO A 197 12.78 -15.23 -13.66
CA PRO A 197 12.64 -14.09 -12.76
C PRO A 197 13.98 -13.59 -12.25
N ALA A 198 14.19 -12.28 -12.35
CA ALA A 198 15.37 -11.60 -11.84
C ALA A 198 15.26 -11.26 -10.34
N LEU A 199 14.07 -11.42 -9.75
CA LEU A 199 13.76 -11.13 -8.35
C LEU A 199 12.99 -12.28 -7.70
N TYR A 200 13.48 -12.71 -6.54
CA TYR A 200 12.77 -13.62 -5.64
C TYR A 200 12.56 -12.92 -4.30
N ILE A 201 11.33 -12.99 -3.78
CA ILE A 201 10.94 -12.32 -2.54
C ILE A 201 10.55 -13.38 -1.52
N GLY A 202 11.32 -13.46 -0.45
CA GLY A 202 11.03 -14.30 0.70
C GLY A 202 10.49 -13.46 1.83
N LYS A 203 9.52 -13.98 2.58
CA LYS A 203 8.93 -13.30 3.74
C LYS A 203 9.25 -14.10 4.99
N SER A 204 9.59 -13.44 6.09
CA SER A 204 9.72 -14.15 7.36
C SER A 204 8.35 -14.57 7.88
N THR A 205 8.24 -15.71 8.56
CA THR A 205 6.97 -16.17 9.16
C THR A 205 6.88 -15.79 10.64
N ASP A 206 5.72 -15.99 11.28
CA ASP A 206 5.56 -15.78 12.73
C ASP A 206 6.50 -16.69 13.56
N GLU A 207 6.84 -17.87 13.06
CA GLU A 207 7.79 -18.78 13.71
C GLU A 207 9.26 -18.42 13.41
N GLY A 208 9.49 -17.76 12.28
CA GLY A 208 10.79 -17.35 11.74
C GLY A 208 11.08 -15.86 11.83
N GLN A 209 10.47 -15.15 12.80
CA GLN A 209 10.56 -13.69 12.92
C GLN A 209 12.01 -13.20 12.93
N THR A 210 12.19 -12.01 12.34
CA THR A 210 13.49 -11.38 12.26
C THR A 210 13.84 -10.70 13.57
N LYS A 211 15.06 -10.92 14.06
CA LYS A 211 15.61 -10.25 15.23
C LYS A 211 16.89 -9.52 14.86
N ILE A 212 16.97 -8.25 15.25
CA ILE A 212 18.19 -7.45 15.13
C ILE A 212 18.85 -7.32 16.49
N LYS A 213 20.18 -7.40 16.51
CA LYS A 213 21.00 -7.03 17.65
C LYS A 213 21.95 -5.93 17.23
N SER A 214 21.92 -4.79 17.89
CA SER A 214 22.88 -3.70 17.69
C SER A 214 23.88 -3.65 18.83
N TYR A 215 25.10 -3.24 18.51
CA TYR A 215 26.22 -3.19 19.44
C TYR A 215 26.81 -1.77 19.44
N ILE A 216 26.76 -1.13 20.60
CA ILE A 216 27.33 0.20 20.83
C ILE A 216 28.46 0.13 21.87
N LYS A 217 29.40 1.07 21.85
CA LYS A 217 30.52 1.07 22.81
C LYS A 217 30.06 1.54 24.18
N LYS A 218 30.26 0.69 25.19
CA LYS A 218 29.82 0.92 26.57
C LYS A 218 30.49 2.15 27.17
N ASP A 219 31.82 2.25 27.10
CA ASP A 219 32.55 3.38 27.70
C ASP A 219 32.10 4.74 27.15
N LYS A 220 31.82 4.80 25.84
CA LYS A 220 31.34 6.03 25.19
C LYS A 220 29.91 6.36 25.60
N PHE A 221 29.03 5.36 25.62
CA PHE A 221 27.64 5.55 26.03
C PHE A 221 27.54 6.01 27.49
N MET A 222 28.27 5.35 28.40
CA MET A 222 28.27 5.68 29.84
C MET A 222 28.84 7.07 30.14
N ALA A 223 29.57 7.69 29.21
CA ALA A 223 30.07 9.06 29.34
C ALA A 223 29.02 10.15 29.00
N THR A 224 27.90 9.77 28.36
CA THR A 224 26.81 10.70 28.01
C THR A 224 26.09 11.22 29.24
N ASP A 225 25.48 12.39 29.14
CA ASP A 225 24.69 12.95 30.26
C ASP A 225 23.43 12.12 30.53
N TRP A 226 22.82 11.58 29.48
CA TRP A 226 21.68 10.65 29.61
C TRP A 226 22.04 9.44 30.48
N ALA A 227 23.18 8.79 30.24
CA ALA A 227 23.60 7.60 30.99
C ALA A 227 24.05 7.90 32.43
N LYS A 228 24.36 9.17 32.77
CA LYS A 228 24.64 9.60 34.15
C LYS A 228 23.35 9.79 34.95
N GLU A 229 22.26 10.16 34.27
CA GLU A 229 20.97 10.50 34.87
C GLU A 229 19.98 9.33 34.90
N ASN A 230 20.19 8.31 34.06
CA ASN A 230 19.28 7.17 33.87
C ASN A 230 19.99 5.83 34.05
N ASN A 231 19.22 4.76 34.25
CA ASN A 231 19.73 3.39 34.27
C ASN A 231 19.87 2.88 32.82
N LEU A 232 20.84 2.00 32.56
CA LEU A 232 21.00 1.35 31.26
C LEU A 232 19.71 0.64 30.82
N PHE A 233 18.98 0.03 31.75
CA PHE A 233 17.70 -0.64 31.46
C PHE A 233 16.58 0.32 31.03
N ASP A 234 16.72 1.62 31.24
CA ASP A 234 15.76 2.63 30.76
C ASP A 234 15.83 2.84 29.24
N LEU A 235 16.81 2.21 28.57
CA LEU A 235 16.83 2.08 27.11
C LEU A 235 15.81 1.06 26.58
N VAL A 236 15.26 0.18 27.42
CA VAL A 236 14.18 -0.73 26.98
C VAL A 236 12.96 0.11 26.60
N GLY A 237 12.40 -0.14 25.42
CA GLY A 237 11.33 0.67 24.86
C GLY A 237 11.79 1.92 24.09
N LYS A 238 13.09 2.26 24.07
CA LYS A 238 13.65 3.30 23.19
C LYS A 238 13.78 2.79 21.76
N ILE A 239 14.01 3.70 20.82
CA ILE A 239 14.11 3.40 19.39
C ILE A 239 15.59 3.30 19.01
N VAL A 240 15.93 2.29 18.21
CA VAL A 240 17.23 2.18 17.55
C VAL A 240 17.02 2.36 16.05
N TYR A 241 17.73 3.34 15.48
CA TYR A 241 17.86 3.53 14.05
C TYR A 241 19.24 3.06 13.60
N VAL A 242 19.26 2.06 12.73
CA VAL A 242 20.44 1.70 11.95
C VAL A 242 20.34 2.48 10.64
N LYS A 243 21.38 3.24 10.32
CA LYS A 243 21.41 4.04 9.09
C LYS A 243 21.35 3.15 7.85
N ASP A 244 20.63 3.67 6.86
CA ASP A 244 20.28 3.04 5.57
C ASP A 244 19.24 1.91 5.73
N PHE A 245 18.10 2.08 5.06
CA PHE A 245 16.95 1.19 5.21
C PHE A 245 17.13 -0.12 4.45
N PHE A 246 17.58 -0.04 3.20
CA PHE A 246 17.85 -1.20 2.34
C PHE A 246 19.34 -1.51 2.34
N ILE A 247 19.68 -2.76 2.70
CA ILE A 247 21.07 -3.23 2.70
C ILE A 247 21.18 -4.33 1.66
N GLU A 248 22.02 -4.10 0.64
CA GLU A 248 22.29 -5.04 -0.45
C GLU A 248 23.73 -5.57 -0.34
N LYS A 249 23.90 -6.89 -0.44
CA LYS A 249 25.21 -7.57 -0.33
C LYS A 249 25.33 -8.70 -1.36
N GLY A 250 26.56 -9.01 -1.76
CA GLY A 250 26.83 -10.13 -2.67
C GLY A 250 26.61 -11.48 -1.99
N ILE A 251 25.98 -12.43 -2.67
CA ILE A 251 25.65 -13.73 -2.07
C ILE A 251 26.91 -14.54 -1.71
N ASN A 252 27.95 -14.40 -2.53
CA ASN A 252 29.25 -15.07 -2.35
C ASN A 252 30.02 -14.59 -1.10
N THR A 253 29.52 -13.58 -0.38
CA THR A 253 30.12 -13.11 0.87
C THR A 253 29.73 -13.95 2.07
N LYS A 254 28.81 -14.92 1.92
CA LYS A 254 28.27 -15.73 3.01
C LYS A 254 28.70 -17.18 2.96
N ALA A 255 29.04 -17.70 4.15
CA ALA A 255 29.19 -19.12 4.35
C ALA A 255 27.80 -19.79 4.29
N GLU A 256 27.76 -21.04 3.86
CA GLU A 256 26.52 -21.81 3.71
C GLU A 256 25.74 -21.96 5.03
N GLU A 257 26.42 -21.91 6.17
CA GLU A 257 25.82 -21.93 7.51
C GLU A 257 25.09 -20.63 7.89
N ASP A 258 25.51 -19.50 7.32
CA ASP A 258 24.92 -18.17 7.53
C ASP A 258 23.85 -17.83 6.46
N PHE A 259 23.77 -18.64 5.41
CA PHE A 259 22.79 -18.54 4.33
C PHE A 259 22.30 -19.94 3.94
N LYS A 260 21.60 -20.58 4.88
CA LYS A 260 21.24 -21.99 4.74
C LYS A 260 19.92 -22.12 3.99
N VAL A 261 19.94 -22.90 2.90
CA VAL A 261 18.74 -23.24 2.14
C VAL A 261 18.14 -24.54 2.65
N THR A 262 16.82 -24.59 2.80
CA THR A 262 16.06 -25.82 3.04
C THR A 262 14.86 -25.88 2.10
N ASP A 263 14.81 -26.89 1.24
CA ASP A 263 13.73 -27.06 0.27
C ASP A 263 12.56 -27.90 0.81
N ASP A 264 11.33 -27.50 0.47
CA ASP A 264 10.08 -28.23 0.69
C ASP A 264 9.31 -28.37 -0.64
N ASN A 265 8.14 -29.02 -0.62
CA ASN A 265 7.34 -29.33 -1.80
C ASN A 265 6.80 -28.09 -2.51
N TYR A 266 6.31 -27.10 -1.76
CA TYR A 266 5.66 -25.90 -2.30
C TYR A 266 6.41 -24.60 -1.99
N SER A 267 7.47 -24.68 -1.19
CA SER A 267 8.27 -23.55 -0.78
C SER A 267 9.73 -23.96 -0.61
N TRP A 268 10.60 -22.97 -0.49
CA TRP A 268 11.91 -23.18 0.14
C TRP A 268 12.11 -22.10 1.19
N THR A 269 13.04 -22.36 2.10
CA THR A 269 13.34 -21.49 3.23
C THR A 269 14.81 -21.13 3.21
N ILE A 270 15.12 -19.89 3.54
CA ILE A 270 16.48 -19.41 3.78
C ILE A 270 16.60 -18.95 5.23
N ASP A 271 17.50 -19.59 5.98
CA ASP A 271 17.96 -19.09 7.27
C ASP A 271 19.11 -18.11 7.03
N LEU A 272 18.88 -16.83 7.36
CA LEU A 272 19.88 -15.78 7.25
C LEU A 272 20.45 -15.44 8.63
N ASN A 273 21.78 -15.42 8.70
CA ASN A 273 22.54 -14.80 9.78
C ASN A 273 23.54 -13.82 9.17
N ASP A 274 23.33 -12.52 9.37
CA ASP A 274 24.16 -11.50 8.77
C ASP A 274 24.64 -10.46 9.77
N ASP A 275 25.85 -9.95 9.53
CA ASP A 275 26.52 -8.91 10.29
C ASP A 275 26.71 -7.69 9.39
N GLY A 276 26.55 -6.50 9.95
CA GLY A 276 26.86 -5.26 9.26
C GLY A 276 27.40 -4.20 10.20
N ASN A 277 28.04 -3.20 9.61
CA ASN A 277 28.50 -2.01 10.31
C ASN A 277 27.78 -0.80 9.72
N SER A 278 27.20 0.02 10.57
CA SER A 278 26.54 1.27 10.17
C SER A 278 26.52 2.25 11.34
N GLU A 279 26.11 3.48 11.05
CA GLU A 279 25.80 4.45 12.09
C GLU A 279 24.55 3.99 12.85
N ILE A 280 24.64 3.92 14.18
CA ILE A 280 23.54 3.47 15.05
C ILE A 280 23.16 4.62 15.97
N THR A 281 21.93 5.10 15.81
CA THR A 281 21.38 6.19 16.63
C THR A 281 20.31 5.64 17.56
N ILE A 282 20.46 5.91 18.85
CA ILE A 282 19.45 5.64 19.86
C ILE A 282 18.62 6.91 20.03
N LEU A 283 17.32 6.79 19.89
CA LEU A 283 16.39 7.89 19.88
C LEU A 283 15.41 7.77 21.05
N GLU A 284 15.03 8.92 21.58
CA GLU A 284 13.93 8.99 22.53
C GLU A 284 12.65 8.46 21.87
N ASN A 285 11.93 7.63 22.61
CA ASN A 285 10.61 7.18 22.21
C ASN A 285 9.57 8.05 22.93
N ASN A 286 9.04 9.05 22.23
CA ASN A 286 7.97 9.90 22.74
C ASN A 286 6.59 9.20 22.70
N ASN A 287 6.55 7.92 22.28
CA ASN A 287 5.36 7.07 22.16
C ASN A 287 4.24 7.67 21.27
N LEU A 288 4.53 8.69 20.45
CA LEU A 288 3.50 9.39 19.67
C LEU A 288 3.31 8.82 18.25
N PHE A 289 4.36 8.29 17.61
CA PHE A 289 4.36 7.79 16.22
C PHE A 289 5.37 6.65 16.01
N PRO A 290 5.32 5.93 14.87
CA PRO A 290 6.31 4.92 14.51
C PRO A 290 7.66 5.58 14.31
N PRO A 291 8.76 4.93 14.72
CA PRO A 291 10.08 5.37 14.30
C PRO A 291 10.34 5.25 12.77
N SER A 292 9.54 4.49 12.02
CA SER A 292 9.64 4.35 10.55
C SER A 292 8.99 5.46 9.71
N ILE A 293 8.25 6.40 10.33
CA ILE A 293 7.57 7.51 9.61
C ILE A 293 8.06 8.88 10.06
N TYR A 294 8.76 8.98 11.19
CA TYR A 294 9.51 10.19 11.46
C TYR A 294 10.46 10.47 10.30
N ASP A 295 10.58 11.75 9.95
CA ASP A 295 11.92 12.21 9.66
C ASP A 295 12.69 11.97 10.96
N ILE A 296 13.45 10.88 11.00
CA ILE A 296 14.22 10.41 12.16
C ILE A 296 15.08 11.56 12.75
N SER A 297 15.39 12.57 11.93
CA SER A 297 16.06 13.80 12.36
C SER A 297 15.30 14.62 13.42
N THR A 298 13.99 14.43 13.57
CA THR A 298 13.13 15.18 14.51
C THR A 298 13.02 14.54 15.89
N LEU A 299 13.44 13.28 16.05
CA LEU A 299 13.48 12.62 17.35
C LEU A 299 14.77 13.03 18.09
N PRO A 300 14.68 13.40 19.39
CA PRO A 300 15.87 13.68 20.17
C PRO A 300 16.78 12.44 20.24
N ALA A 301 18.01 12.59 19.76
CA ALA A 301 19.03 11.55 19.86
C ALA A 301 19.54 11.45 21.31
N ILE A 302 19.44 10.24 21.87
CA ILE A 302 20.05 9.88 23.16
C ILE A 302 21.56 9.65 22.96
N TYR A 303 21.90 8.92 21.90
CA TYR A 303 23.28 8.54 21.60
C TYR A 303 23.44 8.22 20.12
N ASN A 304 24.64 8.48 19.58
CA ASN A 304 25.02 8.10 18.22
C ASN A 304 26.35 7.34 18.27
N GLU A 305 26.38 6.12 17.73
CA GLU A 305 27.59 5.37 17.45
C GLU A 305 27.89 5.41 15.94
N PRO A 306 28.88 6.21 15.49
CA PRO A 306 29.23 6.31 14.07
C PRO A 306 29.72 4.99 13.44
N ASN A 307 30.26 4.08 14.26
CA ASN A 307 30.80 2.79 13.83
C ASN A 307 30.15 1.66 14.62
N GLY A 308 28.82 1.65 14.66
CA GLY A 308 28.06 0.60 15.31
C GLY A 308 28.11 -0.69 14.49
N ARG A 309 28.01 -1.83 15.18
CA ARG A 309 27.83 -3.13 14.55
C ARG A 309 26.41 -3.60 14.80
N TYR A 310 25.80 -4.29 13.85
CA TYR A 310 24.52 -4.97 14.05
C TYR A 310 24.56 -6.38 13.47
N THR A 311 23.73 -7.26 14.01
CA THR A 311 23.45 -8.57 13.44
C THR A 311 21.96 -8.73 13.18
N ILE A 312 21.62 -9.38 12.08
CA ILE A 312 20.25 -9.73 11.71
C ILE A 312 20.17 -11.24 11.61
N LYS A 313 19.14 -11.81 12.24
CA LYS A 313 18.82 -13.22 12.13
C LYS A 313 17.35 -13.37 11.78
N GLY A 314 17.05 -14.14 10.74
CA GLY A 314 15.68 -14.37 10.29
C GLY A 314 15.59 -15.64 9.45
N GLN A 315 14.37 -16.16 9.34
CA GLN A 315 14.07 -17.30 8.48
C GLN A 315 13.01 -16.85 7.47
N TYR A 316 13.29 -17.02 6.18
CA TYR A 316 12.48 -16.47 5.08
C TYR A 316 11.94 -17.58 4.20
N ILE A 317 10.62 -17.66 4.06
CA ILE A 317 9.96 -18.61 3.17
C ILE A 317 9.71 -17.98 1.81
N TYR A 318 9.87 -18.75 0.74
CA TYR A 318 9.61 -18.36 -0.64
C TYR A 318 8.58 -19.32 -1.25
N ASP A 319 7.55 -18.79 -1.90
CA ASP A 319 6.50 -19.60 -2.54
C ASP A 319 6.92 -20.04 -3.95
N LYS A 320 7.07 -21.36 -4.17
CA LYS A 320 7.43 -21.92 -5.48
C LYS A 320 6.38 -21.64 -6.54
N ASN A 321 5.11 -21.50 -6.17
CA ASN A 321 4.02 -21.29 -7.13
C ASN A 321 4.18 -19.98 -7.91
N LEU A 322 4.85 -18.97 -7.32
CA LEU A 322 5.11 -17.69 -7.97
C LEU A 322 6.14 -17.78 -9.09
N TYR A 323 7.03 -18.78 -9.04
CA TYR A 323 8.24 -18.84 -9.88
C TYR A 323 8.31 -20.08 -10.77
N GLN A 324 7.72 -21.20 -10.36
CA GLN A 324 7.87 -22.50 -11.01
C GLN A 324 7.52 -22.50 -12.50
N ARG A 325 6.55 -21.69 -12.92
CA ARG A 325 6.12 -21.61 -14.33
C ARG A 325 7.21 -21.12 -15.29
N PHE A 326 8.17 -20.31 -14.81
CA PHE A 326 9.24 -19.76 -15.66
C PHE A 326 10.34 -20.79 -15.94
N TYR A 327 10.45 -21.83 -15.12
CA TYR A 327 11.48 -22.86 -15.22
C TYR A 327 11.10 -24.08 -16.06
N LYS A 328 9.97 -24.01 -16.77
CA LYS A 328 9.50 -25.05 -17.72
C LYS A 328 9.45 -26.44 -17.06
N LYS A 329 10.39 -27.33 -17.41
CA LYS A 329 10.46 -28.72 -16.91
C LYS A 329 11.38 -28.90 -15.71
N THR A 330 12.14 -27.87 -15.34
CA THR A 330 13.05 -27.89 -14.21
C THR A 330 12.31 -27.46 -12.96
N PHE A 331 12.42 -28.24 -11.88
CA PHE A 331 11.86 -27.85 -10.59
C PHE A 331 12.68 -26.73 -9.98
N VAL A 332 12.00 -25.71 -9.47
CA VAL A 332 12.64 -24.62 -8.74
C VAL A 332 12.99 -25.12 -7.35
N THR A 333 14.28 -25.05 -7.03
CA THR A 333 14.81 -25.29 -5.68
C THR A 333 15.47 -24.02 -5.16
N GLY A 334 15.56 -23.89 -3.84
CA GLY A 334 16.24 -22.75 -3.23
C GLY A 334 17.73 -22.73 -3.59
N GLU A 335 18.35 -23.91 -3.74
CA GLU A 335 19.75 -24.05 -4.16
C GLU A 335 19.96 -23.54 -5.58
N LEU A 336 19.09 -23.90 -6.53
CA LEU A 336 19.14 -23.40 -7.90
C LEU A 336 19.06 -21.87 -7.95
N VAL A 337 18.17 -21.28 -7.16
CA VAL A 337 17.99 -19.82 -7.09
C VAL A 337 19.19 -19.16 -6.42
N ARG A 338 19.67 -19.69 -5.29
CA ARG A 338 20.86 -19.19 -4.57
C ARG A 338 22.08 -19.17 -5.49
N ASP A 339 22.36 -20.29 -6.15
CA ASP A 339 23.56 -20.44 -6.98
C ASP A 339 23.51 -19.57 -8.25
N SER A 340 22.32 -19.11 -8.64
CA SER A 340 22.12 -18.20 -9.78
C SER A 340 22.09 -16.72 -9.39
N ALA A 341 21.90 -16.40 -8.10
CA ALA A 341 21.77 -15.03 -7.62
C ALA A 341 23.14 -14.36 -7.45
N ASP A 342 23.23 -13.06 -7.75
CA ASP A 342 24.46 -12.28 -7.54
C ASP A 342 24.46 -11.63 -6.15
N THR A 343 23.31 -11.08 -5.77
CA THR A 343 23.15 -10.32 -4.53
C THR A 343 21.84 -10.66 -3.83
N TYR A 344 21.77 -10.33 -2.56
CA TYR A 344 20.57 -10.35 -1.76
C TYR A 344 20.40 -9.01 -1.04
N SER A 345 19.18 -8.67 -0.66
CA SER A 345 18.92 -7.52 0.21
C SER A 345 17.86 -7.80 1.27
N TYR A 346 17.95 -7.06 2.36
CA TYR A 346 16.95 -7.04 3.43
C TYR A 346 16.78 -5.61 3.94
N SER A 347 15.66 -5.37 4.64
CA SER A 347 15.33 -4.05 5.20
C SER A 347 15.57 -4.01 6.71
N VAL A 348 16.34 -3.03 7.18
CA VAL A 348 16.60 -2.79 8.61
C VAL A 348 15.77 -1.60 9.07
N MET A 349 14.58 -1.88 9.55
CA MET A 349 13.66 -0.83 10.00
C MET A 349 14.04 -0.32 11.40
N PRO A 350 13.78 0.97 11.71
CA PRO A 350 13.98 1.52 13.05
C PRO A 350 13.16 0.77 14.11
N TYR A 351 13.79 0.11 15.08
CA TYR A 351 13.10 -0.85 15.95
C TYR A 351 13.08 -0.45 17.43
N VAL A 352 12.13 -1.01 18.17
CA VAL A 352 12.03 -0.85 19.64
C VAL A 352 12.92 -1.88 20.35
N VAL A 353 13.66 -1.42 21.37
CA VAL A 353 14.52 -2.28 22.20
C VAL A 353 13.67 -3.15 23.12
N GLU A 354 13.83 -4.48 23.01
CA GLU A 354 13.22 -5.50 23.86
C GLU A 354 14.12 -5.86 25.06
N ASP A 355 15.40 -6.10 24.79
CA ASP A 355 16.36 -6.62 25.78
C ASP A 355 17.73 -5.93 25.62
N ILE A 356 18.47 -5.84 26.72
CA ILE A 356 19.77 -5.18 26.80
C ILE A 356 20.73 -6.07 27.55
N ARG A 357 21.94 -6.24 27.00
CA ARG A 357 23.00 -7.02 27.64
C ARG A 357 24.34 -6.31 27.55
N GLU A 358 25.10 -6.36 28.62
CA GLU A 358 26.48 -5.91 28.62
C GLU A 358 27.40 -7.07 28.22
N ILE A 359 28.22 -6.86 27.19
CA ILE A 359 29.17 -7.85 26.68
C ILE A 359 30.55 -7.18 26.59
N GLY A 360 31.35 -7.34 27.64
CA GLY A 360 32.66 -6.69 27.73
C GLY A 360 32.54 -5.16 27.68
N ASN A 361 33.07 -4.53 26.62
CA ASN A 361 32.96 -3.08 26.38
C ASN A 361 31.87 -2.72 25.34
N GLU A 362 30.91 -3.61 25.13
CA GLU A 362 29.77 -3.36 24.24
C GLU A 362 28.46 -3.51 25.01
N ILE A 363 27.47 -2.73 24.60
CA ILE A 363 26.07 -2.92 24.99
C ILE A 363 25.36 -3.52 23.77
N GLU A 364 24.81 -4.72 23.94
CA GLU A 364 23.93 -5.38 22.99
C GLU A 364 22.49 -4.90 23.21
N LEU A 365 21.89 -4.32 22.17
CA LEU A 365 20.50 -3.87 22.11
C LEU A 365 19.73 -4.81 21.19
N THR A 366 18.78 -5.55 21.74
CA THR A 366 18.02 -6.57 21.01
C THR A 366 16.64 -6.03 20.62
N SER A 367 16.24 -6.19 19.36
CA SER A 367 14.94 -5.77 18.86
C SER A 367 13.80 -6.68 19.36
N VAL A 368 12.60 -6.12 19.48
CA VAL A 368 11.37 -6.93 19.43
C VAL A 368 11.37 -7.68 18.09
N PRO A 369 11.06 -9.00 18.06
CA PRO A 369 10.95 -9.73 16.79
C PRO A 369 9.85 -9.16 15.88
N TYR A 370 10.12 -9.08 14.57
CA TYR A 370 9.16 -8.56 13.60
C TYR A 370 9.32 -9.21 12.23
N THR A 371 8.31 -9.03 11.37
CA THR A 371 8.32 -9.59 10.02
C THR A 371 9.14 -8.72 9.07
N THR A 372 9.96 -9.33 8.21
CA THR A 372 10.71 -8.64 7.14
C THR A 372 10.70 -9.45 5.84
N GLU A 373 11.21 -8.84 4.77
CA GLU A 373 11.48 -9.51 3.50
C GLU A 373 12.99 -9.74 3.27
N LEU A 374 13.32 -10.83 2.59
CA LEU A 374 14.63 -11.12 2.03
C LEU A 374 14.49 -11.28 0.51
N LYS A 375 15.15 -10.40 -0.24
CA LYS A 375 15.10 -10.38 -1.70
C LYS A 375 16.38 -10.98 -2.28
N LEU A 376 16.25 -11.84 -3.29
CA LEU A 376 17.38 -12.37 -4.05
C LEU A 376 17.32 -11.82 -5.46
N TYR A 377 18.47 -11.41 -5.99
CA TYR A 377 18.57 -10.80 -7.29
C TYR A 377 19.47 -11.60 -8.22
N LEU A 378 18.94 -11.89 -9.40
CA LEU A 378 19.71 -12.45 -10.51
C LEU A 378 20.15 -11.30 -11.44
N PRO A 379 21.21 -11.51 -12.23
CA PRO A 379 21.67 -10.52 -13.18
C PRO A 379 20.61 -10.20 -14.24
N ILE A 380 20.44 -8.91 -14.53
CA ILE A 380 19.62 -8.38 -15.62
C ILE A 380 20.53 -7.90 -16.75
N THR A 381 21.34 -8.80 -17.30
CA THR A 381 22.25 -8.48 -18.42
C THR A 381 21.60 -8.80 -19.76
N GLY A 382 21.74 -7.91 -20.75
CA GLY A 382 21.28 -8.14 -22.12
C GLY A 382 19.77 -7.92 -22.31
N ASP A 383 19.18 -8.60 -23.29
CA ASP A 383 17.76 -8.44 -23.65
C ASP A 383 16.84 -9.19 -22.67
N GLY A 384 16.50 -8.57 -21.56
CA GLY A 384 15.52 -9.08 -20.59
C GLY A 384 14.06 -8.86 -21.00
N TYR A 385 13.14 -9.30 -20.14
CA TYR A 385 11.71 -9.07 -20.32
C TYR A 385 11.10 -8.36 -19.12
N LEU A 386 10.22 -7.41 -19.38
CA LEU A 386 9.28 -6.86 -18.41
C LEU A 386 7.93 -7.52 -18.63
N VAL A 387 7.31 -7.97 -17.55
CA VAL A 387 5.99 -8.60 -17.59
C VAL A 387 4.98 -7.66 -16.95
N PHE A 388 4.01 -7.24 -17.73
CA PHE A 388 2.89 -6.40 -17.30
C PHE A 388 1.61 -7.22 -17.22
N THR A 389 0.70 -6.86 -16.33
CA THR A 389 -0.62 -7.51 -16.26
C THR A 389 -1.55 -6.95 -17.33
N ASP A 390 -2.26 -7.83 -18.05
CA ASP A 390 -3.12 -7.43 -19.17
C ASP A 390 -4.34 -6.58 -18.77
N TYR A 391 -4.62 -6.51 -17.47
CA TYR A 391 -5.74 -5.78 -16.86
C TYR A 391 -5.31 -4.50 -16.12
N SER A 392 -4.11 -3.98 -16.41
CA SER A 392 -3.60 -2.74 -15.83
C SER A 392 -3.28 -1.64 -16.83
N PHE A 393 -3.43 -1.93 -18.12
CA PHE A 393 -3.08 -1.02 -19.20
C PHE A 393 -4.03 0.18 -19.24
N THR A 394 -3.44 1.37 -19.38
CA THR A 394 -4.15 2.63 -19.62
C THR A 394 -3.42 3.42 -20.69
N LYS A 395 -4.14 4.28 -21.39
CA LYS A 395 -3.55 5.22 -22.36
C LYS A 395 -3.92 6.65 -22.06
N THR A 396 -2.94 7.53 -22.00
CA THR A 396 -3.13 8.97 -21.78
C THR A 396 -2.85 9.72 -23.07
N THR A 397 -3.84 10.47 -23.54
CA THR A 397 -3.77 11.29 -24.77
C THR A 397 -4.28 12.69 -24.48
N ILE A 398 -4.07 13.64 -25.40
CA ILE A 398 -4.69 14.98 -25.27
C ILE A 398 -6.22 14.81 -25.44
N ASP A 399 -7.00 15.46 -24.59
CA ASP A 399 -8.48 15.41 -24.68
C ASP A 399 -8.97 16.31 -25.82
N GLU A 400 -9.00 15.73 -27.02
CA GLU A 400 -9.45 16.38 -28.25
C GLU A 400 -10.66 15.66 -28.85
N TYR A 401 -11.47 16.41 -29.60
CA TYR A 401 -12.58 15.89 -30.38
C TYR A 401 -12.31 16.17 -31.86
N ASP A 402 -12.30 15.14 -32.71
CA ASP A 402 -11.92 15.22 -34.13
C ASP A 402 -10.58 15.95 -34.37
N GLY A 403 -9.58 15.71 -33.52
CA GLY A 403 -8.26 16.34 -33.58
C GLY A 403 -8.26 17.84 -33.26
N LYS A 404 -9.32 18.33 -32.60
CA LYS A 404 -9.44 19.71 -32.12
C LYS A 404 -9.58 19.74 -30.61
N TYR A 405 -8.63 20.41 -29.97
CA TYR A 405 -8.73 20.76 -28.56
C TYR A 405 -9.92 21.70 -28.32
N TYR A 406 -10.86 21.29 -27.46
CA TYR A 406 -12.14 21.96 -27.24
C TYR A 406 -12.27 22.60 -25.84
N HIS A 407 -11.29 22.39 -24.97
CA HIS A 407 -11.27 23.00 -23.65
C HIS A 407 -10.84 24.46 -23.73
N ALA A 408 -11.32 25.27 -22.78
CA ALA A 408 -10.90 26.66 -22.68
C ALA A 408 -9.38 26.75 -22.49
N GLN A 409 -8.72 27.57 -23.30
CA GLN A 409 -7.29 27.82 -23.15
C GLN A 409 -7.04 28.55 -21.83
N GLY A 410 -6.17 27.97 -21.00
CA GLY A 410 -5.75 28.55 -19.74
C GLY A 410 -4.77 29.72 -19.93
N LYS A 411 -4.10 30.12 -18.85
CA LYS A 411 -2.96 31.05 -18.94
C LYS A 411 -1.83 30.41 -19.75
N PRO A 412 -0.94 31.19 -20.37
CA PRO A 412 0.25 30.65 -21.01
C PRO A 412 1.04 29.76 -20.04
N GLY A 413 1.27 28.50 -20.41
CA GLY A 413 1.95 27.50 -19.57
C GLY A 413 1.03 26.63 -18.72
N ASP A 414 -0.29 26.86 -18.72
CA ASP A 414 -1.22 25.94 -18.06
C ASP A 414 -1.23 24.58 -18.77
N PRO A 415 -1.28 23.45 -18.03
CA PRO A 415 -1.36 22.14 -18.62
C PRO A 415 -2.65 21.98 -19.44
N LEU A 416 -2.53 21.29 -20.58
CA LEU A 416 -3.65 20.88 -21.41
C LEU A 416 -4.48 19.83 -20.69
N TRP A 417 -5.76 19.77 -21.04
CA TRP A 417 -6.60 18.65 -20.63
C TRP A 417 -6.14 17.37 -21.32
N MET A 418 -5.90 16.36 -20.49
CA MET A 418 -5.55 15.01 -20.93
C MET A 418 -6.76 14.09 -20.75
N LYS A 419 -6.82 13.03 -21.54
CA LYS A 419 -7.81 11.97 -21.45
C LYS A 419 -7.09 10.66 -21.18
N ILE A 420 -7.49 9.96 -20.11
CA ILE A 420 -7.01 8.61 -19.81
C ILE A 420 -8.07 7.58 -20.18
N ASP A 421 -7.71 6.67 -21.09
CA ASP A 421 -8.48 5.48 -21.43
C ASP A 421 -8.09 4.33 -20.50
N THR A 422 -9.08 3.72 -19.87
CA THR A 422 -8.92 2.62 -18.92
C THR A 422 -9.44 1.30 -19.45
N ASP A 423 -10.05 1.29 -20.63
CA ASP A 423 -10.60 0.10 -21.28
C ASP A 423 -9.68 -0.39 -22.42
N VAL A 424 -8.36 -0.30 -22.20
CA VAL A 424 -7.34 -0.74 -23.15
C VAL A 424 -7.23 -2.27 -23.13
N ASP A 425 -7.40 -2.91 -24.27
CA ASP A 425 -7.12 -4.34 -24.45
C ASP A 425 -5.74 -4.51 -25.09
N PRO A 426 -4.69 -4.83 -24.32
CA PRO A 426 -3.33 -4.87 -24.85
C PRO A 426 -3.10 -5.99 -25.88
N TRP A 427 -4.03 -6.95 -26.02
CA TRP A 427 -3.97 -8.01 -27.04
C TRP A 427 -4.49 -7.54 -28.41
N MET A 428 -5.22 -6.42 -28.45
CA MET A 428 -5.86 -5.90 -29.66
C MET A 428 -5.38 -4.50 -30.00
N ASP A 429 -5.13 -3.69 -28.97
CA ASP A 429 -4.67 -2.32 -29.08
C ASP A 429 -3.14 -2.26 -29.15
N GLU A 430 -2.62 -1.29 -29.89
CA GLU A 430 -1.20 -0.97 -29.89
C GLU A 430 -0.84 -0.42 -28.50
N VAL A 431 0.00 -1.12 -27.74
CA VAL A 431 0.43 -0.71 -26.40
C VAL A 431 1.94 -0.63 -26.37
N PHE A 432 2.45 0.42 -25.72
CA PHE A 432 3.87 0.78 -25.69
C PHE A 432 4.51 1.00 -27.08
N THR A 433 5.11 2.17 -27.24
CA THR A 433 5.79 2.55 -28.48
C THR A 433 7.23 2.06 -28.46
N THR A 434 7.61 1.31 -29.50
CA THR A 434 8.99 0.82 -29.63
C THR A 434 9.98 1.99 -29.73
N GLY A 435 11.03 1.94 -28.91
CA GLY A 435 12.08 2.95 -28.84
C GLY A 435 11.83 4.05 -27.81
N ASN A 436 10.59 4.23 -27.33
CA ASN A 436 10.31 5.21 -26.28
C ASN A 436 10.94 4.76 -24.95
N PRO A 437 11.58 5.70 -24.21
CA PRO A 437 12.11 5.40 -22.89
C PRO A 437 10.97 5.13 -21.92
N LEU A 438 11.18 4.15 -21.05
CA LEU A 438 10.30 3.93 -19.91
C LEU A 438 10.65 4.91 -18.79
N SER A 439 9.64 5.30 -18.03
CA SER A 439 9.78 6.06 -16.80
C SER A 439 8.75 5.61 -15.77
N ILE A 440 8.94 6.04 -14.52
CA ILE A 440 8.04 5.74 -13.42
C ILE A 440 6.79 6.60 -13.56
N ALA A 441 5.61 6.00 -13.59
CA ALA A 441 4.36 6.74 -13.75
C ALA A 441 3.97 7.52 -12.48
N THR A 442 3.22 8.60 -12.68
CA THR A 442 2.53 9.30 -11.59
C THR A 442 1.42 8.41 -11.05
N THR A 443 1.35 8.24 -9.73
CA THR A 443 0.34 7.37 -9.11
C THR A 443 -0.58 8.16 -8.20
N TYR A 444 -1.85 7.74 -8.15
CA TYR A 444 -2.87 8.30 -7.25
C TYR A 444 -3.33 7.19 -6.32
N THR A 445 -2.99 7.29 -5.04
CA THR A 445 -3.36 6.32 -4.02
C THR A 445 -4.43 6.90 -3.11
N CYS A 446 -5.38 6.07 -2.68
CA CYS A 446 -6.49 6.52 -1.83
C CYS A 446 -6.70 5.60 -0.64
N SER A 447 -6.90 6.20 0.54
CA SER A 447 -7.18 5.48 1.79
C SER A 447 -8.53 4.75 1.80
N CYS A 448 -9.40 5.01 0.81
CA CYS A 448 -10.76 4.48 0.84
C CYS A 448 -10.79 2.96 0.55
N PRO A 449 -11.71 2.21 1.18
CA PRO A 449 -11.76 0.75 1.02
C PRO A 449 -11.99 0.26 -0.42
N ASN A 450 -12.57 1.08 -1.28
CA ASN A 450 -12.76 0.73 -2.70
C ASN A 450 -11.46 0.81 -3.51
N HIS A 451 -10.51 1.65 -3.10
CA HIS A 451 -9.21 1.77 -3.74
C HIS A 451 -8.16 0.87 -3.09
N SER A 452 -8.16 0.76 -1.76
CA SER A 452 -7.12 0.04 -1.02
C SER A 452 -7.46 -1.41 -0.72
N GLN A 453 -8.72 -1.82 -0.93
CA GLN A 453 -9.26 -3.09 -0.43
C GLN A 453 -8.90 -3.36 1.04
N SER A 454 -8.89 -2.27 1.83
CA SER A 454 -8.52 -2.31 3.24
C SER A 454 -9.46 -1.42 4.07
N ILE A 455 -9.67 -1.80 5.33
CA ILE A 455 -10.34 -0.98 6.35
C ILE A 455 -9.31 -0.56 7.36
N LEU A 456 -9.19 0.74 7.54
CA LEU A 456 -8.39 1.35 8.58
C LEU A 456 -9.23 1.61 9.83
N ARG A 457 -8.61 1.48 11.00
CA ARG A 457 -9.21 1.83 12.28
C ARG A 457 -9.63 3.30 12.26
N ALA A 458 -10.88 3.54 12.64
CA ALA A 458 -11.37 4.89 12.93
C ALA A 458 -11.40 5.07 14.45
N PRO A 459 -10.44 5.80 15.06
CA PRO A 459 -10.35 5.93 16.51
C PRO A 459 -11.45 6.80 17.14
N GLN A 460 -12.26 7.52 16.34
CA GLN A 460 -13.15 8.54 16.88
C GLN A 460 -14.25 8.01 17.82
N GLN A 461 -14.30 8.68 18.97
CA GLN A 461 -15.21 8.58 20.08
C GLN A 461 -16.08 9.85 20.12
N PHE A 462 -16.85 10.13 19.06
CA PHE A 462 -17.89 11.16 19.08
C PHE A 462 -19.28 10.51 19.19
N GLU A 463 -19.40 9.49 20.04
CA GLU A 463 -20.71 8.99 20.45
C GLU A 463 -21.24 9.91 21.55
N ASP A 464 -22.04 10.91 21.19
CA ASP A 464 -22.98 11.49 22.15
C ASP A 464 -24.01 10.40 22.51
N ASP A 465 -24.56 10.42 23.74
CA ASP A 465 -25.54 9.43 24.24
C ASP A 465 -26.75 9.22 23.30
N ASN A 466 -27.01 10.17 22.39
CA ASN A 466 -28.11 10.17 21.42
C ASN A 466 -27.70 9.82 19.97
N THR A 467 -26.43 9.51 19.69
CA THR A 467 -25.95 9.18 18.34
C THR A 467 -25.82 7.67 18.12
N ARG A 468 -25.97 7.22 16.87
CA ARG A 468 -25.90 5.80 16.53
C ARG A 468 -24.47 5.30 16.72
N LYS A 469 -24.26 4.41 17.70
CA LYS A 469 -22.97 3.77 17.95
C LYS A 469 -22.36 3.18 16.68
N ILE A 470 -21.10 3.52 16.41
CA ILE A 470 -20.37 2.98 15.26
C ILE A 470 -20.20 1.47 15.47
N ASN A 471 -20.29 0.69 14.38
CA ASN A 471 -20.06 -0.75 14.44
C ASN A 471 -18.66 -1.02 15.03
N ARG A 472 -18.58 -1.85 16.10
CA ARG A 472 -17.34 -2.23 16.78
C ARG A 472 -16.26 -2.73 15.81
N GLN A 473 -16.65 -3.37 14.69
CA GLN A 473 -15.74 -3.85 13.66
C GLN A 473 -14.97 -2.73 12.93
N ARG A 474 -15.51 -1.50 12.86
CA ARG A 474 -14.78 -0.35 12.27
C ARG A 474 -13.80 0.30 13.25
N ARG A 475 -14.00 0.06 14.56
CA ARG A 475 -13.10 0.54 15.61
C ARG A 475 -11.88 -0.36 15.79
N TYR A 476 -12.07 -1.65 15.58
CA TYR A 476 -11.03 -2.67 15.67
C TYR A 476 -11.23 -3.63 14.50
N PRO A 477 -10.71 -3.30 13.31
CA PRO A 477 -10.76 -4.19 12.15
C PRO A 477 -10.02 -5.49 12.48
N LEU A 478 -10.65 -6.63 12.20
CA LEU A 478 -10.11 -7.96 12.50
C LEU A 478 -10.02 -8.76 11.20
N PRO A 479 -9.01 -9.63 11.03
CA PRO A 479 -8.90 -10.49 9.85
C PRO A 479 -10.23 -11.20 9.54
N THR A 480 -10.68 -11.11 8.29
CA THR A 480 -11.94 -11.74 7.88
C THR A 480 -11.75 -13.15 7.37
N VAL A 481 -12.84 -13.91 7.40
CA VAL A 481 -12.95 -15.23 6.75
C VAL A 481 -12.74 -15.14 5.22
N LYS A 482 -12.83 -13.95 4.63
CA LYS A 482 -12.52 -13.67 3.22
C LYS A 482 -11.11 -13.09 3.01
N GLY A 483 -10.31 -12.94 4.08
CA GLY A 483 -8.89 -12.60 4.00
C GLY A 483 -8.09 -13.69 3.29
N LYS A 484 -6.88 -13.35 2.86
CA LYS A 484 -5.99 -14.30 2.19
C LYS A 484 -5.51 -15.39 3.15
N LYS A 485 -4.96 -16.47 2.59
CA LYS A 485 -4.22 -17.46 3.37
C LYS A 485 -2.72 -17.13 3.37
N ASP A 486 -2.16 -17.27 4.56
CA ASP A 486 -0.77 -17.46 4.94
C ASP A 486 0.24 -16.50 4.28
N PHE A 487 0.84 -16.80 3.11
CA PHE A 487 2.01 -16.06 2.58
C PHE A 487 1.76 -14.57 2.23
N ASP A 488 0.60 -14.26 1.67
CA ASP A 488 0.23 -12.91 1.24
C ASP A 488 -0.45 -12.09 2.36
N GLN A 489 -0.57 -12.63 3.57
CA GLN A 489 -1.14 -11.87 4.69
C GLN A 489 -0.18 -11.78 5.89
N ILE A 490 1.01 -12.40 5.84
CA ILE A 490 1.92 -12.51 6.99
C ILE A 490 2.15 -11.16 7.66
N GLY A 491 2.46 -10.11 6.88
CA GLY A 491 2.66 -8.75 7.41
C GLY A 491 1.40 -8.15 8.03
N LEU A 492 0.34 -7.98 7.21
CA LEU A 492 -0.88 -7.28 7.63
C LEU A 492 -1.69 -8.03 8.70
N ALA A 493 -1.49 -9.34 8.87
CA ALA A 493 -2.10 -10.11 9.95
C ALA A 493 -1.60 -9.62 11.33
N GLN A 494 -0.33 -9.22 11.44
CA GLN A 494 0.22 -8.66 12.67
C GLN A 494 -0.41 -7.29 13.00
N ALA A 495 -0.83 -6.55 11.98
CA ALA A 495 -1.51 -5.24 12.10
C ALA A 495 -3.01 -5.32 12.44
N SER A 496 -3.49 -6.50 12.84
CA SER A 496 -4.87 -6.73 13.27
C SER A 496 -5.27 -5.77 14.39
N GLY A 497 -6.44 -5.16 14.25
CA GLY A 497 -6.94 -4.12 15.15
C GLY A 497 -6.66 -2.69 14.67
N LEU A 498 -5.73 -2.50 13.71
CA LEU A 498 -5.44 -1.20 13.07
C LEU A 498 -5.81 -1.19 11.60
N VAL A 499 -5.47 -2.25 10.87
CA VAL A 499 -5.83 -2.43 9.47
C VAL A 499 -6.32 -3.85 9.24
N GLU A 500 -7.31 -3.99 8.38
CA GLU A 500 -7.73 -5.25 7.82
C GLU A 500 -7.70 -5.09 6.29
N SER A 501 -6.95 -5.95 5.62
CA SER A 501 -6.87 -5.98 4.16
C SER A 501 -7.45 -7.27 3.61
N TRP A 502 -8.14 -7.15 2.48
CA TRP A 502 -8.53 -8.26 1.61
C TRP A 502 -8.00 -8.06 0.19
N GLU A 503 -7.00 -7.18 0.02
CA GLU A 503 -6.40 -6.85 -1.27
C GLU A 503 -5.79 -8.09 -1.93
N SER A 504 -6.35 -8.56 -3.05
CA SER A 504 -5.76 -9.67 -3.82
C SER A 504 -4.50 -9.25 -4.57
N ARG A 505 -3.60 -10.20 -4.92
CA ARG A 505 -2.49 -9.92 -5.83
C ARG A 505 -2.99 -9.36 -7.16
N GLU A 506 -4.09 -9.91 -7.68
CA GLU A 506 -4.74 -9.39 -8.88
C GLU A 506 -5.11 -7.91 -8.71
N HIS A 507 -5.76 -7.53 -7.61
CA HIS A 507 -6.09 -6.14 -7.34
C HIS A 507 -4.85 -5.26 -7.16
N LYS A 508 -3.83 -5.73 -6.44
CA LYS A 508 -2.55 -5.01 -6.26
C LYS A 508 -1.92 -4.69 -7.62
N MET A 509 -2.04 -5.61 -8.58
CA MET A 509 -1.49 -5.49 -9.92
C MET A 509 -2.44 -4.83 -10.94
N SER A 510 -3.61 -4.34 -10.52
CA SER A 510 -4.59 -3.70 -11.41
C SER A 510 -4.43 -2.19 -11.43
N PHE A 511 -5.05 -1.51 -12.41
CA PHE A 511 -5.19 -0.06 -12.34
C PHE A 511 -6.25 0.32 -11.31
N LYS A 512 -5.81 0.76 -10.13
CA LYS A 512 -6.70 1.00 -8.99
C LYS A 512 -7.45 2.32 -9.16
N MET A 513 -8.77 2.24 -9.24
CA MET A 513 -9.64 3.41 -9.31
C MET A 513 -10.73 3.40 -8.25
N CYS A 514 -10.96 4.57 -7.66
CA CYS A 514 -12.16 4.86 -6.89
C CYS A 514 -12.70 6.24 -7.28
N LYS A 515 -13.91 6.57 -6.82
CA LYS A 515 -14.51 7.88 -7.07
C LYS A 515 -13.60 9.06 -6.65
N HIS A 516 -12.79 8.89 -5.60
CA HIS A 516 -11.89 9.95 -5.14
C HIS A 516 -10.65 10.10 -6.01
N SER A 517 -10.02 8.99 -6.44
CA SER A 517 -8.85 9.05 -7.33
C SER A 517 -9.25 9.59 -8.71
N ILE A 518 -10.42 9.21 -9.22
CA ILE A 518 -11.01 9.78 -10.43
C ILE A 518 -11.24 11.28 -10.25
N ALA A 519 -11.89 11.70 -9.14
CA ALA A 519 -12.09 13.13 -8.87
C ALA A 519 -10.76 13.90 -8.81
N ALA A 520 -9.71 13.32 -8.20
CA ALA A 520 -8.40 13.95 -8.11
C ALA A 520 -7.75 14.11 -9.49
N MET A 521 -7.87 13.11 -10.36
CA MET A 521 -7.43 13.21 -11.77
C MET A 521 -8.18 14.33 -12.51
N PHE A 522 -9.51 14.41 -12.37
CA PHE A 522 -10.31 15.48 -12.98
C PHE A 522 -9.88 16.87 -12.49
N ASN A 523 -9.59 17.02 -11.19
CA ASN A 523 -9.12 18.28 -10.61
C ASN A 523 -7.76 18.72 -11.19
N GLU A 524 -6.96 17.78 -11.68
CA GLU A 524 -5.65 18.00 -12.33
C GLU A 524 -5.75 18.04 -13.86
N LYS A 525 -6.96 18.24 -14.41
CA LYS A 525 -7.25 18.25 -15.86
C LYS A 525 -6.96 16.93 -16.58
N ILE A 526 -7.00 15.81 -15.85
CA ILE A 526 -6.93 14.46 -16.42
C ILE A 526 -8.33 13.86 -16.39
N LYS A 527 -8.99 13.84 -17.54
CA LYS A 527 -10.32 13.29 -17.72
C LYS A 527 -10.23 11.78 -17.88
N VAL A 528 -10.79 11.03 -16.93
CA VAL A 528 -10.99 9.59 -17.10
C VAL A 528 -12.11 9.37 -18.12
N GLN A 529 -11.83 8.58 -19.16
CA GLN A 529 -12.80 8.20 -20.17
C GLN A 529 -13.98 7.46 -19.54
N GLU A 530 -15.20 7.71 -20.02
CA GLU A 530 -16.38 6.98 -19.54
C GLU A 530 -16.23 5.50 -19.87
N PRO A 531 -16.32 4.60 -18.87
CA PRO A 531 -16.18 3.17 -19.11
C PRO A 531 -17.27 2.66 -20.06
N ASN A 532 -16.89 1.76 -20.96
CA ASN A 532 -17.79 1.16 -21.93
C ASN A 532 -18.71 0.05 -21.34
N LYS A 533 -18.47 -0.38 -20.09
CA LYS A 533 -19.31 -1.35 -19.35
C LYS A 533 -20.32 -0.67 -18.41
N TYR A 534 -21.60 -0.78 -18.76
CA TYR A 534 -22.69 -0.14 -18.01
C TYR A 534 -23.46 -1.12 -17.12
N PRO A 535 -23.97 -0.66 -15.95
CA PRO A 535 -25.02 -1.34 -15.18
C PRO A 535 -26.32 -1.46 -15.98
N THR A 536 -27.25 -2.27 -15.49
CA THR A 536 -28.61 -2.36 -16.07
C THR A 536 -29.32 -1.00 -16.05
N LEU A 537 -30.24 -0.77 -17.00
CA LEU A 537 -30.96 0.51 -17.13
C LEU A 537 -31.64 0.94 -15.81
N ASP A 538 -32.33 0.01 -15.15
CA ASP A 538 -33.02 0.30 -13.89
C ASP A 538 -32.02 0.63 -12.78
N ALA A 539 -30.91 -0.09 -12.70
CA ALA A 539 -29.85 0.21 -11.73
C ALA A 539 -29.22 1.58 -11.99
N ARG A 540 -29.08 2.01 -13.25
CA ARG A 540 -28.60 3.36 -13.61
C ARG A 540 -29.59 4.44 -13.19
N LYS A 541 -30.89 4.27 -13.44
CA LYS A 541 -31.92 5.22 -13.01
C LYS A 541 -31.96 5.38 -11.49
N ASP A 542 -31.99 4.25 -10.77
CA ASP A 542 -31.95 4.23 -9.31
C ASP A 542 -30.66 4.87 -8.77
N PHE A 543 -29.55 4.67 -9.47
CA PHE A 543 -28.27 5.24 -9.10
C PHE A 543 -28.23 6.75 -9.33
N GLU A 544 -28.70 7.27 -10.47
CA GLU A 544 -28.75 8.72 -10.75
C GLU A 544 -29.66 9.45 -9.76
N GLU A 545 -30.82 8.88 -9.39
CA GLU A 545 -31.69 9.45 -8.35
C GLU A 545 -30.96 9.52 -7.00
N LYS A 546 -30.29 8.43 -6.60
CA LYS A 546 -29.47 8.41 -5.38
C LYS A 546 -28.31 9.39 -5.44
N LEU A 547 -27.66 9.50 -6.59
CA LEU A 547 -26.52 10.39 -6.80
C LEU A 547 -26.94 11.85 -6.69
N ALA A 548 -28.08 12.23 -7.28
CA ALA A 548 -28.61 13.58 -7.18
C ALA A 548 -28.87 13.98 -5.72
N ILE A 549 -29.47 13.08 -4.93
CA ILE A 549 -29.70 13.27 -3.50
C ILE A 549 -28.36 13.34 -2.74
N GLU A 550 -27.43 12.41 -3.00
CA GLU A 550 -26.08 12.43 -2.41
C GLU A 550 -25.38 13.78 -2.68
N MET A 551 -25.36 14.25 -3.94
CA MET A 551 -24.66 15.49 -4.32
C MET A 551 -25.30 16.77 -3.76
N ALA A 552 -26.63 16.79 -3.59
CA ALA A 552 -27.32 17.92 -2.95
C ALA A 552 -26.92 18.07 -1.47
N GLU A 553 -26.63 16.96 -0.80
CA GLU A 553 -26.28 16.95 0.63
C GLU A 553 -24.77 17.10 0.88
N VAL A 554 -23.93 16.64 -0.05
CA VAL A 554 -22.46 16.64 0.08
C VAL A 554 -21.89 18.03 0.38
N GLY A 555 -22.44 19.11 -0.21
CA GLY A 555 -21.97 20.47 0.06
C GLY A 555 -22.15 20.89 1.52
N ALA A 556 -23.31 20.63 2.12
CA ALA A 556 -23.60 20.95 3.52
C ALA A 556 -22.83 20.04 4.51
N GLU A 557 -22.64 18.77 4.12
CA GLU A 557 -21.87 17.82 4.90
C GLU A 557 -20.36 18.06 4.82
N PHE A 558 -19.85 18.62 3.72
CA PHE A 558 -18.43 18.94 3.54
C PHE A 558 -17.95 19.94 4.59
N ASP A 559 -18.65 21.06 4.76
CA ASP A 559 -18.33 22.05 5.81
C ASP A 559 -18.36 21.44 7.21
N SER A 560 -19.34 20.56 7.45
CA SER A 560 -19.48 19.86 8.72
C SER A 560 -18.38 18.81 8.93
N SER A 561 -17.97 18.08 7.88
CA SER A 561 -16.87 17.10 7.92
C SER A 561 -15.52 17.78 8.07
N TYR A 562 -15.34 18.94 7.43
CA TYR A 562 -14.15 19.76 7.55
C TYR A 562 -13.98 20.31 8.98
N LYS A 563 -15.06 20.87 9.56
CA LYS A 563 -15.07 21.36 10.95
C LYS A 563 -14.91 20.25 12.00
N ARG A 564 -15.37 19.03 11.70
CA ARG A 564 -15.28 17.86 12.60
C ARG A 564 -13.98 17.06 12.46
N GLY A 565 -13.30 17.14 11.33
CA GLY A 565 -12.19 16.25 10.99
C GLY A 565 -10.83 16.93 11.04
N GLY A 566 -10.10 16.71 12.13
CA GLY A 566 -8.64 16.70 12.08
C GLY A 566 -8.15 15.65 11.08
N VAL A 567 -6.97 15.85 10.48
CA VAL A 567 -6.38 14.84 9.58
C VAL A 567 -6.21 13.54 10.35
N THR A 568 -6.83 12.46 9.90
CA THR A 568 -6.59 11.11 10.41
C THR A 568 -5.22 10.69 9.89
N ALA A 569 -4.19 10.90 10.71
CA ALA A 569 -2.80 10.59 10.36
C ALA A 569 -2.64 9.19 9.77
N LEU A 570 -3.38 8.20 10.28
CA LEU A 570 -3.43 6.83 9.74
C LEU A 570 -3.75 6.76 8.24
N GLU A 571 -4.76 7.50 7.79
CA GLU A 571 -5.23 7.40 6.40
C GLU A 571 -4.24 8.05 5.44
N VAL A 572 -3.60 9.15 5.86
CA VAL A 572 -2.54 9.81 5.09
C VAL A 572 -1.30 8.92 5.05
N VAL A 573 -0.86 8.41 6.20
CA VAL A 573 0.27 7.46 6.31
C VAL A 573 0.05 6.25 5.44
N PHE A 574 -1.13 5.64 5.52
CA PHE A 574 -1.45 4.46 4.74
C PHE A 574 -1.48 4.76 3.24
N ALA A 575 -2.09 5.88 2.83
CA ALA A 575 -2.08 6.29 1.42
C ALA A 575 -0.66 6.61 0.92
N LEU A 576 0.19 7.22 1.75
CA LEU A 576 1.61 7.45 1.46
C LEU A 576 2.39 6.13 1.34
N ALA A 577 2.18 5.18 2.24
CA ALA A 577 2.81 3.85 2.18
C ALA A 577 2.45 3.12 0.89
N GLN A 578 1.17 3.15 0.50
CA GLN A 578 0.73 2.64 -0.81
C GLN A 578 1.36 3.42 -1.97
N GLY A 579 1.51 4.74 -1.82
CA GLY A 579 2.15 5.61 -2.82
C GLY A 579 3.64 5.34 -2.95
N LEU A 580 4.34 4.96 -1.89
CA LEU A 580 5.73 4.52 -1.89
C LEU A 580 5.92 3.09 -2.43
N ASN A 581 4.81 2.41 -2.79
CA ASN A 581 4.79 1.01 -3.21
C ASN A 581 5.45 0.07 -2.20
N LEU A 582 5.28 0.37 -0.90
CA LEU A 582 5.72 -0.52 0.17
C LEU A 582 4.97 -1.85 0.07
N ASP A 583 5.66 -2.95 0.39
CA ASP A 583 5.02 -4.25 0.46
C ASP A 583 4.04 -4.36 1.67
N GLU A 584 3.40 -5.52 1.82
CA GLU A 584 2.44 -5.74 2.91
C GLU A 584 3.10 -5.80 4.30
N VAL A 585 4.33 -6.29 4.40
CA VAL A 585 5.13 -6.37 5.62
C VAL A 585 5.62 -4.97 6.00
N GLU A 586 6.16 -4.22 5.05
CA GLU A 586 6.61 -2.84 5.23
C GLU A 586 5.43 -1.92 5.57
N THR A 587 4.31 -2.05 4.86
CA THR A 587 3.07 -1.32 5.17
C THR A 587 2.55 -1.67 6.55
N ALA A 588 2.53 -2.96 6.92
CA ALA A 588 2.10 -3.39 8.25
C ALA A 588 2.98 -2.79 9.33
N TYR A 589 4.30 -2.77 9.13
CA TYR A 589 5.25 -2.19 10.07
C TYR A 589 5.02 -0.69 10.28
N VAL A 590 4.85 0.06 9.19
CA VAL A 590 4.54 1.49 9.17
C VAL A 590 3.21 1.76 9.90
N VAL A 591 2.18 0.96 9.63
CA VAL A 591 0.85 1.10 10.27
C VAL A 591 0.85 0.68 11.74
N LEU A 592 1.49 -0.43 12.10
CA LEU A 592 1.50 -1.00 13.46
C LEU A 592 2.12 -0.09 14.48
N ASN A 593 3.24 0.50 14.08
CA ASN A 593 3.97 1.38 14.94
C ASN A 593 3.31 2.77 14.99
N SER A 594 2.17 3.00 14.30
CA SER A 594 1.49 4.29 14.25
C SER A 594 0.57 4.45 15.44
N ASN A 595 0.89 5.38 16.35
CA ASN A 595 -0.02 5.81 17.39
C ASN A 595 -0.90 6.99 16.89
N PHE A 596 -2.17 7.01 17.30
CA PHE A 596 -3.26 7.86 16.76
C PHE A 596 -3.81 8.86 17.76
#